data_AF-A0A842WND2-F1
#
_entry.id   AF-A0A842WND2-F1
#
_cell.length_a   1.000
_cell.length_b   1.000
_cell.length_c   1.000
_cell.angle_alpha   90.00
_cell.angle_beta   90.00
_cell.angle_gamma   90.00
#
_symmetry.space_group_name_H-M   'P 1'
#
loop_
_entity.id
_entity.type
_entity.pdbx_description
1 polymer ?
#
loop_
_entity_poly.entity_id
_entity_poly.type
_entity_poly.pdbx_seq_one_letter_code
_entity_poly.pdbx_strand_id
1 'polypeptide(L)'
;MDAGTIATIVVFLLVGFVVLAAFITLFSPPDPSSSFEPTKLAPTTSGAGGCTSGTKESCLDERGCPGTKTCSHGKWSACIAPRECEPGGQQYCPTPGCISGIQTCDRCGQWSECVPQ
;
A
#
# COMPACT_ATOMS: atom_id res chain seq x y z
N MET A 1 -30.86 -11.10 42.64
CA MET A 1 -29.63 -10.36 42.30
C MET A 1 -29.64 -9.09 43.11
N ASP A 2 -28.81 -9.06 44.13
CA ASP A 2 -28.75 -7.96 45.09
C ASP A 2 -28.10 -6.73 44.45
N ALA A 3 -28.50 -5.54 44.88
CA ALA A 3 -27.97 -4.28 44.35
C ALA A 3 -26.43 -4.19 44.44
N GLY A 4 -25.83 -4.83 45.46
CA GLY A 4 -24.38 -4.96 45.60
C GLY A 4 -23.72 -5.76 44.47
N THR A 5 -24.36 -6.81 43.97
CA THR A 5 -23.85 -7.63 42.87
C THR A 5 -23.92 -6.90 41.53
N ILE A 6 -24.92 -6.05 41.34
CA ILE A 6 -25.03 -5.23 40.12
C ILE A 6 -23.94 -4.16 40.12
N ALA A 7 -23.71 -3.51 41.26
CA ALA A 7 -22.66 -2.49 41.40
C ALA A 7 -21.26 -3.06 41.12
N THR A 8 -20.95 -4.26 41.61
CA THR A 8 -19.64 -4.89 41.34
C THR A 8 -19.47 -5.24 39.87
N ILE A 9 -20.48 -5.80 39.21
CA ILE A 9 -20.42 -6.13 37.78
C ILE A 9 -20.19 -4.86 36.94
N VAL A 10 -20.90 -3.77 37.24
CA VAL A 10 -20.73 -2.49 36.52
C VAL A 10 -19.32 -1.95 36.68
N VAL A 11 -18.76 -2.00 37.89
CA VAL A 11 -17.37 -1.55 38.14
C VAL A 11 -16.37 -2.42 37.36
N PHE A 12 -16.54 -3.75 37.36
CA PHE A 12 -15.66 -4.63 36.59
C PHE A 12 -15.74 -4.37 35.08
N LEU A 13 -16.94 -4.12 34.54
CA LEU A 13 -17.12 -3.78 33.13
C LEU A 13 -16.45 -2.44 32.77
N LEU A 14 -16.59 -1.42 33.63
CA LEU A 14 -15.95 -0.12 33.41
C LEU A 14 -14.42 -0.24 33.44
N VAL A 15 -13.86 -0.92 34.44
CA VAL A 15 -12.42 -1.14 34.55
C VAL A 15 -11.91 -1.95 33.35
N GLY A 16 -12.60 -3.02 32.97
CA GLY A 16 -12.26 -3.83 31.79
C GLY A 16 -12.28 -3.01 30.50
N PHE A 17 -13.27 -2.12 30.33
CA PHE A 17 -13.35 -1.24 29.16
C PHE A 17 -12.18 -0.25 29.11
N VAL A 18 -11.80 0.36 30.23
CA VAL A 18 -10.66 1.29 30.28
C VAL A 18 -9.35 0.57 29.94
N VAL A 19 -9.13 -0.63 30.49
CA VAL A 19 -7.93 -1.44 30.20
C VAL A 19 -7.91 -1.84 28.73
N LEU A 20 -9.05 -2.26 28.17
CA LEU A 20 -9.16 -2.63 26.76
C LEU A 20 -8.88 -1.43 25.84
N ALA A 21 -9.44 -0.25 26.14
CA ALA A 21 -9.22 0.95 25.34
C ALA A 21 -7.74 1.38 25.37
N ALA A 22 -7.10 1.34 26.54
CA ALA A 22 -5.68 1.63 26.67
C ALA A 22 -4.81 0.64 25.87
N PHE A 23 -5.16 -0.65 25.90
CA PHE A 23 -4.47 -1.67 25.11
C PHE A 23 -4.61 -1.41 23.61
N ILE A 24 -5.81 -1.07 23.13
CA ILE A 24 -6.01 -0.67 21.73
C ILE A 24 -5.16 0.55 21.39
N THR A 25 -5.10 1.59 22.22
CA THR A 25 -4.25 2.76 21.89
C THR A 25 -2.75 2.49 21.90
N LEU A 26 -2.28 1.52 22.71
CA LEU A 26 -0.85 1.16 22.79
C LEU A 26 -0.43 0.17 21.70
N PHE A 27 -1.35 -0.69 21.24
CA PHE A 27 -1.08 -1.75 20.27
C PHE A 27 -1.71 -1.51 18.90
N SER A 28 -2.55 -0.49 18.75
CA SER A 28 -2.94 -0.02 17.42
C SER A 28 -1.69 0.54 16.75
N PRO A 29 -1.29 0.02 15.58
CA PRO A 29 -0.31 0.71 14.76
C PRO A 29 -0.85 2.13 14.50
N PRO A 30 0.00 3.17 14.54
CA PRO A 30 -0.43 4.52 14.23
C PRO A 30 -1.18 4.48 12.90
N ASP A 31 -2.43 4.98 12.90
CA ASP A 31 -3.22 5.10 11.69
C ASP A 31 -2.34 5.70 10.58
N PRO A 32 -2.16 5.02 9.43
CA PRO A 32 -1.65 5.67 8.24
C PRO A 32 -2.76 6.56 7.63
N SER A 33 -3.41 7.36 8.46
CA SER A 33 -4.14 8.56 8.04
C SER A 33 -3.15 9.72 7.94
N SER A 34 -1.97 9.46 7.38
CA SER A 34 -1.14 10.51 6.82
C SER A 34 -1.80 10.91 5.52
N SER A 35 -2.65 11.94 5.63
CA SER A 35 -2.84 12.97 4.63
C SER A 35 -2.37 12.56 3.23
N PHE A 36 -3.26 11.94 2.46
CA PHE A 36 -3.24 12.18 1.03
C PHE A 36 -3.67 13.64 0.85
N GLU A 37 -2.80 14.57 1.20
CA GLU A 37 -2.73 15.81 0.45
C GLU A 37 -2.22 15.33 -0.92
N PRO A 38 -3.03 15.36 -1.99
CA PRO A 38 -2.48 15.17 -3.30
C PRO A 38 -1.51 16.34 -3.48
N THR A 39 -0.22 16.09 -3.26
CA THR A 39 0.84 16.97 -3.73
C THR A 39 0.48 17.18 -5.19
N LYS A 40 -0.03 18.37 -5.46
CA LYS A 40 -0.31 18.89 -6.79
C LYS A 40 1.06 19.05 -7.43
N LEU A 41 1.67 17.94 -7.81
CA LEU A 41 2.75 17.90 -8.77
C LEU A 41 2.12 18.54 -10.00
N ALA A 42 2.57 19.77 -10.25
CA ALA A 42 2.17 20.53 -11.41
C ALA A 42 2.22 19.60 -12.63
N PRO A 43 1.19 19.57 -13.48
CA PRO A 43 1.24 18.76 -14.68
C PRO A 43 2.38 19.29 -15.54
N THR A 44 3.50 18.56 -15.56
CA THR A 44 4.52 18.71 -16.59
C THR A 44 3.81 18.42 -17.89
N THR A 45 3.52 19.50 -18.61
CA THR A 45 2.75 19.51 -19.85
C THR A 45 3.62 18.87 -20.91
N SER A 46 3.50 17.56 -21.07
CA SER A 46 4.00 16.85 -22.24
C SER A 46 2.87 16.65 -23.23
N GLY A 47 2.85 17.55 -24.22
CA GLY A 47 2.55 17.19 -25.61
C GLY A 47 1.09 16.95 -25.98
N ALA A 48 0.49 17.98 -26.57
CA ALA A 48 -0.35 17.92 -27.78
C ALA A 48 -0.96 16.56 -28.16
N GLY A 49 -2.22 16.36 -27.76
CA GLY A 49 -3.03 15.21 -28.15
C GLY A 49 -4.07 14.96 -27.08
N GLY A 50 -5.25 15.59 -27.20
CA GLY A 50 -6.35 15.31 -26.30
C GLY A 50 -6.63 13.81 -26.30
N CYS A 51 -6.55 13.20 -25.13
CA CYS A 51 -6.79 11.77 -24.96
C CYS A 51 -8.28 11.52 -24.64
N THR A 52 -8.78 10.32 -24.96
CA THR A 52 -10.14 9.94 -24.60
C THR A 52 -10.20 9.62 -23.11
N SER A 53 -11.13 10.25 -22.39
CA SER A 53 -11.27 10.01 -20.95
C SER A 53 -11.52 8.52 -20.68
N GLY A 54 -10.77 7.94 -19.75
CA GLY A 54 -10.80 6.50 -19.45
C GLY A 54 -9.77 5.67 -20.22
N THR A 55 -9.09 6.22 -21.23
CA THR A 55 -7.98 5.52 -21.91
C THR A 55 -6.79 5.36 -20.98
N LYS A 56 -6.19 4.17 -20.98
CA LYS A 56 -4.94 3.85 -20.29
C LYS A 56 -3.84 3.58 -21.31
N GLU A 57 -2.66 4.10 -21.06
CA GLU A 57 -1.49 3.87 -21.90
C GLU A 57 -0.26 3.54 -21.05
N SER A 58 0.61 2.72 -21.60
CA SER A 58 1.93 2.46 -21.04
C SER A 58 2.78 3.71 -21.07
N CYS A 59 3.57 3.92 -20.02
CA CYS A 59 4.49 5.04 -19.90
C CYS A 59 5.72 4.62 -19.09
N LEU A 60 6.73 5.49 -19.05
CA LEU A 60 7.87 5.35 -18.16
C LEU A 60 7.83 6.48 -17.12
N ASP A 61 7.98 6.11 -15.85
CA ASP A 61 8.19 7.05 -14.74
C ASP A 61 9.56 7.77 -14.90
N GLU A 62 9.84 8.80 -14.09
CA GLU A 62 11.11 9.55 -14.16
C GLU A 62 12.35 8.68 -13.93
N ARG A 63 12.18 7.51 -13.29
CA ARG A 63 13.24 6.52 -13.08
C ARG A 63 13.40 5.53 -14.26
N GLY A 64 12.61 5.68 -15.32
CA GLY A 64 12.57 4.76 -16.46
C GLY A 64 11.88 3.44 -16.14
N CYS A 65 10.94 3.43 -15.19
CA CYS A 65 10.20 2.24 -14.79
C CYS A 65 8.85 2.16 -15.51
N PRO A 66 8.44 0.95 -15.98
CA PRO A 66 7.19 0.77 -16.68
C PRO A 66 6.02 1.09 -15.76
N GLY A 67 5.12 1.93 -16.25
CA GLY A 67 3.92 2.34 -15.54
C GLY A 67 2.75 2.55 -16.48
N THR A 68 1.65 3.03 -15.93
CA THR A 68 0.45 3.37 -16.69
C THR A 68 0.03 4.80 -16.39
N LYS A 69 -0.31 5.56 -17.44
CA LYS A 69 -0.99 6.84 -17.34
C LYS A 69 -2.44 6.65 -17.76
N THR A 70 -3.35 7.31 -17.05
CA THR A 70 -4.78 7.29 -17.36
C THR A 70 -5.18 8.67 -17.85
N CYS A 71 -5.95 8.72 -18.93
CA CYS A 71 -6.55 9.95 -19.39
C CYS A 71 -7.78 10.30 -18.57
N SER A 72 -7.84 11.51 -18.04
CA SER A 72 -9.01 12.08 -17.39
C SER A 72 -9.26 13.49 -17.90
N HIS A 73 -10.48 13.77 -18.34
CA HIS A 73 -10.87 15.09 -18.87
C HIS A 73 -9.93 15.61 -19.98
N GLY A 74 -9.51 14.72 -20.90
CA GLY A 74 -8.63 15.09 -22.02
C GLY A 74 -7.18 15.35 -21.63
N LYS A 75 -6.79 15.04 -20.39
CA LYS A 75 -5.42 15.19 -19.88
C LYS A 75 -4.90 13.86 -19.37
N TRP A 76 -3.65 13.56 -19.70
CA TRP A 76 -2.96 12.41 -19.13
C TRP A 76 -2.63 12.67 -17.66
N SER A 77 -2.86 11.67 -16.82
CA SER A 77 -2.31 11.64 -15.46
C SER A 77 -0.79 11.50 -15.49
N ALA A 78 -0.16 11.67 -14.33
CA ALA A 78 1.21 11.21 -14.12
C ALA A 78 1.35 9.72 -14.49
N CYS A 79 2.55 9.32 -14.90
CA CYS A 79 2.87 7.92 -15.06
C CYS A 79 2.93 7.26 -13.70
N ILE A 80 2.08 6.26 -13.46
CA ILE A 80 2.06 5.54 -12.19
C ILE A 80 2.73 4.19 -12.43
N ALA A 81 3.94 4.02 -11.90
CA ALA A 81 4.63 2.73 -11.86
C ALA A 81 4.27 2.01 -10.55
N PRO A 82 3.46 0.93 -10.60
CA PRO A 82 3.14 0.16 -9.40
C PRO A 82 4.40 -0.49 -8.85
N ARG A 83 4.60 -0.40 -7.54
CA ARG A 83 5.67 -1.10 -6.83
C ARG A 83 5.05 -2.22 -6.01
N GLU A 84 5.44 -3.44 -6.32
CA GLU A 84 5.02 -4.65 -5.60
C GLU A 84 5.99 -4.98 -4.46
N CYS A 85 7.24 -4.51 -4.56
CA CYS A 85 8.28 -4.74 -3.58
C CYS A 85 9.25 -3.55 -3.41
N GLU A 86 9.99 -3.56 -2.31
CA GLU A 86 11.07 -2.61 -2.02
C GLU A 86 12.33 -2.99 -2.84
N PRO A 87 12.94 -2.06 -3.61
CA PRO A 87 14.14 -2.35 -4.40
C PRO A 87 15.26 -3.00 -3.58
N GLY A 88 15.76 -4.14 -4.04
CA GLY A 88 16.78 -4.92 -3.33
C GLY A 88 16.24 -5.88 -2.26
N GLY A 89 14.92 -5.86 -2.01
CA GLY A 89 14.26 -6.88 -1.20
C GLY A 89 14.40 -8.27 -1.81
N GLN A 90 14.49 -9.30 -0.98
CA GLN A 90 14.54 -10.69 -1.40
C GLN A 90 13.37 -11.45 -0.78
N GLN A 91 12.79 -12.38 -1.54
CA GLN A 91 11.80 -13.30 -1.01
C GLN A 91 11.98 -14.71 -1.54
N TYR A 92 11.49 -15.67 -0.77
CA TYR A 92 11.46 -17.07 -1.17
C TYR A 92 10.37 -17.29 -2.22
N CYS A 93 10.71 -18.09 -3.22
CA CYS A 93 9.80 -18.47 -4.28
C CYS A 93 9.79 -19.99 -4.48
N PRO A 94 8.60 -20.61 -4.65
CA PRO A 94 8.49 -22.03 -4.89
C PRO A 94 8.89 -22.33 -6.34
N THR A 95 9.95 -23.12 -6.53
CA THR A 95 10.30 -23.68 -7.83
C THR A 95 9.72 -25.09 -8.01
N PRO A 96 9.40 -25.51 -9.24
CA PRO A 96 9.00 -26.88 -9.51
C PRO A 96 10.13 -27.84 -9.07
N GLY A 97 9.76 -28.88 -8.31
CA GLY A 97 10.71 -29.92 -7.88
C GLY A 97 11.16 -29.89 -6.41
N CYS A 98 10.37 -29.32 -5.49
CA CYS A 98 10.68 -29.22 -4.05
C CYS A 98 11.94 -28.41 -3.70
N ILE A 99 12.45 -27.63 -4.64
CA ILE A 99 13.57 -26.71 -4.46
C ILE A 99 12.99 -25.32 -4.14
N SER A 100 13.61 -24.60 -3.22
CA SER A 100 13.32 -23.18 -3.00
C SER A 100 14.26 -22.33 -3.83
N GLY A 101 13.71 -21.27 -4.42
CA GLY A 101 14.51 -20.22 -5.04
C GLY A 101 14.44 -18.91 -4.28
N ILE A 102 15.26 -17.97 -4.70
CA ILE A 102 15.23 -16.58 -4.27
C ILE A 102 14.90 -15.72 -5.49
N GLN A 103 13.95 -14.81 -5.33
CA GLN A 103 13.71 -13.72 -6.27
C GLN A 103 14.07 -12.40 -5.61
N THR A 104 14.68 -11.52 -6.41
CA THR A 104 15.13 -10.20 -5.94
C THR A 104 14.25 -9.14 -6.56
N CYS A 105 13.89 -8.14 -5.77
CA CYS A 105 13.13 -7.01 -6.23
C CYS A 105 14.04 -6.07 -7.04
N ASP A 106 13.68 -5.82 -8.29
CA ASP A 106 14.39 -4.88 -9.14
C ASP A 106 14.11 -3.41 -8.78
N ARG A 107 14.85 -2.49 -9.39
CA ARG A 107 14.77 -1.04 -9.09
C ARG A 107 13.37 -0.45 -9.30
N CYS A 108 12.57 -1.12 -10.12
CA CYS A 108 11.22 -0.70 -10.46
C CYS A 108 10.17 -1.23 -9.49
N GLY A 109 10.57 -2.06 -8.52
CA GLY A 109 9.65 -2.65 -7.57
C GLY A 109 8.89 -3.84 -8.15
N GLN A 110 9.44 -4.51 -9.17
CA GLN A 110 8.95 -5.80 -9.65
C GLN A 110 9.87 -6.92 -9.16
N TRP A 111 9.33 -8.13 -9.13
CA TRP A 111 10.12 -9.31 -8.78
C TRP A 111 10.83 -9.88 -10.00
N SER A 112 12.12 -10.17 -9.84
CA SER A 112 12.88 -10.92 -10.83
C SER A 112 12.35 -12.35 -10.99
N GLU A 113 12.85 -13.05 -12.02
CA GLU A 113 12.69 -14.50 -12.09
C GLU A 113 13.23 -15.17 -10.82
N CYS A 114 12.57 -16.27 -10.45
CA CYS A 114 12.94 -17.09 -9.31
C CYS A 114 14.19 -17.90 -9.64
N VAL A 115 15.29 -17.67 -8.91
CA VAL A 115 16.54 -18.39 -9.10
C VAL A 115 16.61 -19.54 -8.09
N PRO A 116 16.62 -20.83 -8.53
CA PRO A 116 16.70 -21.96 -7.62
C PRO A 116 18.04 -21.98 -6.87
N GLN A 117 18.02 -22.39 -5.59
CA GLN A 117 19.21 -22.55 -4.73
C GLN A 117 19.50 -24.03 -4.46
#